data_AF-A0A0J1D0A3-F1
#
_entry.id   AF-A0A0J1D0A3-F1
#
_cell.length_a   1.000
_cell.length_b   1.000
_cell.length_c   1.000
_cell.angle_alpha   90.00
_cell.angle_beta   90.00
_cell.angle_gamma   90.00
#
_symmetry.space_group_name_H-M   'P 1'
#
loop_
_entity.id
_entity.type
_entity.pdbx_description
1 polymer ?
#
loop_
_entity_poly.entity_id
_entity_poly.type
_entity_poly.pdbx_seq_one_letter_code
_entity_poly.pdbx_strand_id
1 'polypeptide(L)'
;MKAKRCPTSEGPGTSTQADAELQHIERAIGQLRAMSQKAAGTLNVEYWHERLTAVCTGYVLVPAQRRRIDALRKVLDSLSQPQGDPTSGRKRTTNRLWAKAA
;
A
#
# COMPACT_ATOMS: atom_id res chain seq x y z
N MET A 1 21.85 -34.53 -12.63
CA MET A 1 20.98 -34.69 -11.43
C MET A 1 20.83 -33.34 -10.77
N LYS A 2 19.61 -32.80 -10.65
CA LYS A 2 19.34 -31.52 -9.95
C LYS A 2 18.71 -31.83 -8.58
N ALA A 3 19.49 -31.70 -7.52
CA ALA A 3 19.01 -31.59 -6.13
C ALA A 3 19.55 -30.26 -5.60
N LYS A 4 18.72 -29.21 -5.58
CA LYS A 4 17.79 -28.79 -4.50
C LYS A 4 18.54 -28.26 -3.27
N ARG A 5 18.72 -26.93 -3.31
CA ARG A 5 18.81 -25.93 -2.23
C ARG A 5 19.64 -26.32 -1.01
N CYS A 6 20.83 -25.72 -0.94
CA CYS A 6 21.62 -25.60 0.28
C CYS A 6 20.77 -24.99 1.42
N PRO A 7 20.66 -25.64 2.58
CA PRO A 7 20.13 -25.03 3.79
C PRO A 7 21.28 -24.28 4.46
N THR A 8 21.34 -22.96 4.31
CA THR A 8 22.20 -22.09 5.13
C THR A 8 21.76 -20.65 4.93
N SER A 9 20.84 -20.17 5.77
CA SER A 9 20.72 -18.75 6.05
C SER A 9 20.06 -18.59 7.42
N GLU A 10 20.76 -19.02 8.47
CA GLU A 10 20.44 -18.62 9.85
C GLU A 10 21.05 -17.24 10.14
N GLY A 11 20.77 -16.28 9.28
CA GLY A 11 21.24 -14.90 9.37
C GLY A 11 20.33 -13.97 8.59
N PRO A 12 20.21 -12.70 9.01
CA PRO A 12 19.40 -11.73 8.28
C PRO A 12 19.93 -11.61 6.84
N GLY A 13 19.00 -11.58 5.88
CA GLY A 13 19.34 -11.43 4.47
C GLY A 13 20.10 -10.13 4.20
N THR A 14 20.81 -10.08 3.09
CA THR A 14 21.67 -8.94 2.76
C THR A 14 20.85 -7.70 2.39
N SER A 15 21.47 -6.51 2.48
CA SER A 15 20.84 -5.25 2.06
C SER A 15 20.37 -5.29 0.61
N THR A 16 21.11 -5.93 -0.30
CA THR A 16 20.70 -6.09 -1.71
C THR A 16 19.41 -6.91 -1.84
N GLN A 17 19.23 -7.95 -1.01
CA GLN A 17 18.00 -8.73 -0.99
C GLN A 17 16.84 -7.92 -0.42
N ALA A 18 17.09 -7.09 0.60
CA ALA A 18 16.10 -6.16 1.12
C ALA A 18 15.62 -5.18 0.03
N ASP A 19 16.54 -4.62 -0.77
CA ASP A 19 16.16 -3.72 -1.87
C ASP A 19 15.31 -4.41 -2.93
N ALA A 20 15.60 -5.67 -3.25
CA ALA A 20 14.81 -6.45 -4.19
C ALA A 20 13.38 -6.69 -3.65
N GLU A 21 13.25 -7.05 -2.37
CA GLU A 21 11.94 -7.21 -1.70
C GLU A 21 11.18 -5.88 -1.66
N LEU A 22 11.85 -4.77 -1.33
CA LEU A 22 11.21 -3.44 -1.29
C LEU A 22 10.73 -3.00 -2.68
N GLN A 23 11.51 -3.24 -3.73
CA GLN A 23 11.07 -2.97 -5.11
C GLN A 23 9.88 -3.83 -5.51
N HIS A 24 9.85 -5.10 -5.10
CA HIS A 24 8.70 -5.97 -5.36
C HIS A 24 7.43 -5.46 -4.67
N ILE A 25 7.53 -5.10 -3.38
CA ILE A 25 6.42 -4.55 -2.60
C ILE A 25 5.90 -3.25 -3.21
N GLU A 26 6.79 -2.34 -3.63
CA GLU A 26 6.40 -1.09 -4.29
C GLU A 26 5.62 -1.32 -5.59
N ARG A 27 6.10 -2.24 -6.43
CA ARG A 27 5.41 -2.58 -7.68
C ARG A 27 4.04 -3.19 -7.41
N ALA A 28 3.94 -4.10 -6.44
CA ALA A 28 2.68 -4.72 -6.07
C ALA A 28 1.67 -3.68 -5.55
N ILE A 29 2.08 -2.79 -4.64
CA ILE A 29 1.23 -1.71 -4.13
C ILE A 29 0.81 -0.76 -5.28
N GLY A 30 1.75 -0.41 -6.18
CA GLY A 30 1.47 0.43 -7.34
C GLY A 30 0.45 -0.19 -8.30
N GLN A 31 0.60 -1.49 -8.58
CA GLN A 31 -0.36 -2.25 -9.40
C GLN A 31 -1.73 -2.34 -8.73
N LEU A 32 -1.78 -2.61 -7.43
CA LEU A 32 -3.04 -2.70 -6.69
C LEU A 32 -3.77 -1.36 -6.64
N ARG A 33 -3.05 -0.23 -6.49
CA ARG A 33 -3.64 1.11 -6.59
C ARG A 33 -4.19 1.40 -7.98
N ALA A 34 -3.48 0.99 -9.04
CA ALA A 34 -3.97 1.12 -10.41
C ALA A 34 -5.20 0.22 -10.67
N MET A 35 -5.24 -0.96 -10.05
CA MET A 35 -6.35 -1.90 -10.17
C MET A 35 -7.54 -1.51 -9.32
N SER A 36 -7.40 -0.87 -8.15
CA SER A 36 -8.55 -0.47 -7.31
C SER A 36 -9.46 0.58 -7.97
N GLN A 37 -8.99 1.23 -9.04
CA GLN A 37 -9.80 2.06 -9.95
C GLN A 37 -10.80 1.24 -10.78
N LYS A 38 -10.62 -0.08 -10.89
CA LYS A 38 -11.55 -1.06 -11.44
C LYS A 38 -11.99 -1.99 -10.31
N ALA A 39 -13.26 -1.89 -9.93
CA ALA A 39 -13.85 -2.59 -8.79
C ALA A 39 -13.40 -4.07 -8.64
N ALA A 40 -13.27 -4.48 -7.37
CA ALA A 40 -13.19 -5.86 -6.87
C ALA A 40 -11.80 -6.46 -6.57
N GLY A 41 -10.94 -5.71 -5.89
CA GLY A 41 -9.86 -6.30 -5.10
C GLY A 41 -9.55 -5.39 -3.91
N THR A 42 -10.17 -5.64 -2.76
CA THR A 42 -9.85 -4.92 -1.52
C THR A 42 -8.37 -5.16 -1.23
N LEU A 43 -7.56 -4.10 -1.36
CA LEU A 43 -6.15 -4.15 -1.00
C LEU A 43 -6.06 -4.66 0.45
N ASN A 44 -5.47 -5.83 0.67
CA ASN A 44 -5.22 -6.34 2.02
C ASN A 44 -4.05 -5.56 2.62
N VAL A 45 -4.36 -4.41 3.21
CA VAL A 45 -3.37 -3.50 3.79
C VAL A 45 -2.58 -4.18 4.91
N GLU A 46 -3.26 -4.93 5.78
CA GLU A 46 -2.65 -5.67 6.89
C GLU A 46 -1.55 -6.63 6.42
N TYR A 47 -1.81 -7.41 5.37
CA TYR A 47 -0.82 -8.32 4.78
C TYR A 47 0.45 -7.57 4.33
N TRP A 48 0.31 -6.39 3.73
CA TRP A 48 1.47 -5.61 3.29
C TRP A 48 2.24 -4.97 4.47
N HIS A 49 1.55 -4.60 5.55
CA HIS A 49 2.20 -4.16 6.80
C HIS A 49 3.02 -5.28 7.44
N GLU A 50 2.46 -6.48 7.52
CA GLU A 50 3.18 -7.66 8.01
C GLU A 50 4.40 -7.95 7.13
N ARG A 51 4.25 -7.87 5.80
CA ARG A 51 5.35 -8.08 4.85
C ARG A 51 6.48 -7.07 5.04
N LEU A 52 6.18 -5.78 5.21
CA LEU A 52 7.18 -4.75 5.49
C LEU A 52 7.87 -4.97 6.84
N THR A 53 7.13 -5.47 7.84
CA THR A 53 7.69 -5.80 9.15
C THR A 53 8.65 -6.98 9.05
N ALA A 54 8.30 -8.02 8.27
CA ALA A 54 9.18 -9.14 7.99
C ALA A 54 10.46 -8.71 7.27
N VAL A 55 10.40 -7.74 6.34
CA VAL A 55 11.60 -7.18 5.71
C VAL A 55 12.47 -6.42 6.72
N CYS A 56 11.85 -5.74 7.69
CA CYS A 56 12.55 -4.99 8.72
C CYS A 56 13.30 -5.90 9.70
N THR A 57 12.71 -7.04 10.07
CA THR A 57 13.31 -7.99 11.01
C THR A 57 14.21 -9.02 10.33
N GLY A 58 13.96 -9.31 9.04
CA GLY A 58 14.61 -10.39 8.30
C GLY A 58 15.85 -9.97 7.51
N TYR A 59 16.15 -8.68 7.37
CA TYR A 59 17.26 -8.20 6.56
C TYR A 59 18.09 -7.11 7.24
N VAL A 60 19.36 -7.01 6.85
CA VAL A 60 20.22 -5.89 7.23
C VAL A 60 19.85 -4.66 6.40
N LEU A 61 19.25 -3.65 7.04
CA LEU A 61 18.75 -2.45 6.37
C LEU A 61 19.70 -1.27 6.45
N VAL A 62 20.01 -0.67 5.29
CA VAL A 62 20.71 0.63 5.21
C VAL A 62 19.75 1.80 5.47
N PRO A 63 20.24 3.02 5.83
CA PRO A 63 19.38 4.17 6.12
C PRO A 63 18.40 4.54 4.99
N ALA A 64 18.82 4.39 3.73
CA ALA A 64 17.95 4.63 2.58
C ALA A 64 16.76 3.65 2.53
N GLN A 65 16.99 2.38 2.83
CA GLN A 65 15.97 1.33 2.86
C GLN A 65 14.97 1.54 4.00
N ARG A 66 15.45 1.99 5.16
CA ARG A 66 14.58 2.34 6.29
C ARG A 66 13.61 3.47 5.93
N ARG A 67 14.13 4.55 5.31
CA ARG A 67 13.28 5.65 4.80
C ARG A 67 12.25 5.17 3.77
N ARG A 68 12.63 4.20 2.94
CA ARG A 68 11.75 3.60 1.92
C ARG A 68 10.62 2.79 2.57
N ILE A 69 10.93 1.99 3.59
CA ILE A 69 9.94 1.27 4.40
C ILE A 69 8.96 2.25 5.07
N ASP A 70 9.47 3.33 5.67
CA ASP A 70 8.63 4.35 6.30
C ASP A 70 7.70 5.04 5.31
N ALA A 71 8.20 5.32 4.09
CA ALA A 71 7.38 5.87 3.02
C ALA A 71 6.28 4.90 2.57
N LEU A 72 6.61 3.61 2.43
CA LEU A 72 5.64 2.58 2.06
C LEU A 72 4.58 2.37 3.13
N ARG A 73 4.94 2.42 4.42
CA ARG A 73 3.97 2.39 5.54
C ARG A 73 2.98 3.54 5.45
N LYS A 74 3.46 4.78 5.25
CA LYS A 74 2.57 5.95 5.07
C LYS A 74 1.63 5.79 3.87
N VAL A 75 2.11 5.20 2.78
CA VAL A 75 1.29 4.91 1.61
C VAL A 75 0.19 3.91 1.95
N LEU A 76 0.51 2.83 2.66
CA LEU A 76 -0.47 1.84 3.10
C LEU A 76 -1.47 2.43 4.09
N ASP A 77 -1.03 3.25 5.05
CA ASP A 77 -1.91 3.95 5.99
C ASP A 77 -2.90 4.88 5.25
N SER A 78 -2.47 5.55 4.19
CA SER A 78 -3.36 6.39 3.37
C SER A 78 -4.41 5.58 2.60
N LEU A 79 -4.14 4.29 2.36
CA LEU A 79 -5.03 3.38 1.65
C LEU A 79 -5.97 2.62 2.61
N SER A 80 -5.60 2.47 3.89
CA SER A 80 -6.47 1.89 4.92
C SER A 80 -7.52 2.89 5.42
N GLN A 81 -7.23 4.19 5.35
CA GLN A 81 -8.25 5.19 5.61
C GLN A 81 -9.34 5.09 4.52
N PRO A 82 -10.61 4.87 4.89
CA PRO A 82 -11.69 5.02 3.94
C PRO A 82 -11.58 6.44 3.39
N GLN A 83 -11.55 6.59 2.06
CA GLN A 83 -11.64 7.91 1.44
C GLN A 83 -12.89 8.56 2.02
N GLY A 84 -12.69 9.45 2.99
CA GLY A 84 -13.75 10.24 3.58
C GLY A 84 -14.35 11.00 2.43
N ASP A 85 -15.54 10.58 2.05
CA ASP A 85 -16.34 11.21 1.03
C ASP A 85 -16.38 12.73 1.33
N PRO A 86 -15.94 13.62 0.43
CA PRO A 86 -16.05 15.06 0.66
C PRO A 86 -17.52 15.56 0.62
N THR A 87 -18.52 14.69 0.67
CA THR A 87 -19.96 15.06 0.62
C THR A 87 -20.55 15.46 1.99
N SER A 88 -19.77 15.90 2.96
CA SER A 88 -20.32 16.45 4.20
C SER A 88 -20.00 17.93 4.32
N GLY A 89 -20.80 18.79 3.68
CA GLY A 89 -20.60 20.23 3.91
C GLY A 89 -21.34 21.27 3.10
N ARG A 90 -22.53 21.04 2.50
CA ARG A 90 -23.41 22.20 2.18
C ARG A 90 -24.89 21.84 2.05
N LYS A 91 -25.56 21.66 3.18
CA LYS A 91 -27.00 21.98 3.25
C LYS A 91 -27.13 23.50 3.12
N ARG A 92 -27.57 23.98 1.96
CA ARG A 92 -28.36 25.22 1.92
C ARG A 92 -29.50 25.06 0.92
N THR A 93 -30.68 25.05 1.51
CA THR A 93 -31.99 25.16 0.91
C THR A 93 -32.04 26.24 -0.18
N THR A 94 -32.80 25.99 -1.25
CA THR A 94 -33.92 26.85 -1.63
C THR A 94 -34.79 26.11 -2.65
N ASN A 95 -36.02 25.92 -2.22
CA ASN A 95 -37.20 25.47 -2.94
C ASN A 95 -37.70 26.57 -3.89
N ARG A 96 -38.36 26.18 -5.01
CA ARG A 96 -39.09 27.02 -6.00
C ARG A 96 -38.19 27.81 -6.98
N LEU A 97 -38.37 27.76 -8.30
CA LEU A 97 -39.57 28.19 -9.03
C LEU A 97 -39.67 27.49 -10.41
N TRP A 98 -40.61 26.56 -10.56
CA TRP A 98 -41.23 26.22 -11.86
C TRP A 98 -42.67 26.75 -11.85
N ALA A 99 -42.81 28.07 -11.63
CA ALA A 99 -44.08 28.76 -11.78
C ALA A 99 -44.12 29.43 -13.15
N LYS A 100 -45.05 28.92 -13.97
CA LYS A 100 -45.53 29.37 -15.28
C LYS A 100 -45.62 30.90 -15.45
N ALA A 101 -45.32 31.36 -16.66
CA ALA A 101 -46.19 32.22 -17.48
C ALA A 101 -45.71 31.99 -18.94
N ALA A 102 -46.47 31.38 -19.86
CA ALA A 102 -47.81 31.74 -20.38
C ALA A 102 -47.84 33.16 -20.93
#